data_AF-A0A1X7V6U8-F1
#
_entry.id   AF-A0A1X7V6U8-F1
#
_cell.length_a   1.000
_cell.length_b   1.000
_cell.length_c   1.000
_cell.angle_alpha   90.00
_cell.angle_beta   90.00
_cell.angle_gamma   90.00
#
_symmetry.space_group_name_H-M   'P 1'
#
loop_
_entity.id
_entity.type
_entity.pdbx_description
1 polymer ?
#
loop_
_entity_poly.entity_id
_entity_poly.type
_entity_poly.pdbx_seq_one_letter_code
_entity_poly.pdbx_strand_id
1 'polypeptide(L)' 'LTTVRIGDCEDEDSIIKGEYQLVFACPETTLVKQKWRRILGHDVYQERLEALVIDEAHCFQT' A
#
# COMPACT_ATOMS: atom_id res chain seq x y z
N LEU A 1 13.57 0.04 10.40
CA LEU A 1 12.83 0.33 9.17
C LEU A 1 12.27 -0.98 8.64
N THR A 2 11.01 -1.29 8.91
CA THR A 2 10.34 -2.49 8.38
C THR A 2 9.68 -2.14 7.05
N THR A 3 10.02 -2.90 6.01
CA THR A 3 9.56 -2.64 4.64
C THR A 3 8.96 -3.91 4.06
N VAL A 4 7.92 -3.75 3.24
CA VAL A 4 7.26 -4.88 2.57
C VAL A 4 6.73 -4.44 1.22
N ARG A 5 6.64 -5.38 0.28
CA ARG A 5 6.00 -5.17 -1.02
C ARG A 5 4.75 -6.01 -1.12
N ILE A 6 3.64 -5.36 -1.47
CA ILE A 6 2.36 -6.04 -1.65
C ILE A 6 2.46 -7.02 -2.83
N GLY A 7 2.25 -8.31 -2.55
CA GLY A 7 2.28 -9.39 -3.55
C GLY A 7 3.51 -10.30 -3.48
N ASP A 8 4.58 -9.89 -2.80
CA ASP A 8 5.81 -10.68 -2.62
C ASP A 8 5.90 -11.34 -1.22
N CYS A 9 4.93 -11.10 -0.33
CA CYS A 9 4.90 -11.64 1.04
C CYS A 9 3.68 -12.53 1.29
N GLU A 10 3.85 -13.56 2.11
CA GLU A 10 2.75 -14.40 2.60
C GLU A 10 2.01 -13.76 3.79
N ASP A 11 2.67 -12.85 4.53
CA ASP A 11 2.12 -12.16 5.71
C ASP A 11 1.26 -10.92 5.34
N GLU A 12 0.16 -11.16 4.64
CA GLU A 12 -0.77 -10.11 4.24
C GLU A 12 -1.49 -9.46 5.45
N ASP A 13 -1.68 -10.19 6.55
CA ASP A 13 -2.34 -9.70 7.77
C ASP A 13 -1.50 -8.64 8.49
N SER A 14 -0.18 -8.80 8.52
CA SER A 14 0.74 -7.83 9.12
C SER A 14 0.75 -6.49 8.35
N ILE A 15 0.52 -6.54 7.03
CA ILE A 15 0.31 -5.34 6.22
C ILE A 15 -0.97 -4.62 6.65
N ILE A 16 -2.09 -5.34 6.73
CA ILE A 16 -3.40 -4.75 7.08
C ILE A 16 -3.39 -4.15 8.50
N LYS A 17 -2.67 -4.79 9.44
CA LYS A 17 -2.47 -4.30 10.82
C LYS A 17 -1.54 -3.09 10.91
N GLY A 18 -0.88 -2.69 9.82
CA GLY A 18 0.04 -1.56 9.80
C GLY A 18 1.31 -1.83 10.60
N GLU A 19 1.83 -3.07 10.57
CA GLU A 19 3.07 -3.45 11.27
C GLU A 19 4.34 -3.02 10.52
N TYR A 20 4.20 -2.58 9.26
CA TYR A 20 5.28 -2.10 8.41
C TYR A 20 5.30 -0.56 8.34
N GLN A 21 6.49 0.01 8.37
CA GLN A 21 6.68 1.46 8.24
C GLN A 21 6.61 1.93 6.79
N LEU A 22 7.02 1.08 5.84
CA LEU A 22 6.98 1.36 4.41
C LEU A 22 6.35 0.19 3.67
N VAL A 23 5.34 0.49 2.86
CA VAL A 23 4.63 -0.48 2.05
C VAL A 23 4.75 -0.08 0.59
N PHE A 24 5.45 -0.89 -0.20
CA PHE A 24 5.58 -0.71 -1.64
C PHE A 24 4.46 -1.43 -2.35
N ALA A 25 3.87 -0.78 -3.34
CA ALA A 25 2.85 -1.39 -4.17
C ALA A 25 2.94 -0.89 -5.61
N CYS A 26 2.74 -1.80 -6.56
CA CYS A 26 2.57 -1.44 -7.95
C CYS A 26 1.11 -0.97 -8.21
N PRO A 27 0.88 -0.05 -9.16
CA PRO A 27 -0.47 0.41 -9.51
C PRO A 27 -1.45 -0.73 -9.82
N GLU A 28 -0.99 -1.79 -10.48
CA GLU A 28 -1.80 -2.96 -10.82
C GLU A 28 -2.28 -3.67 -9.55
N THR A 29 -1.41 -3.80 -8.55
CA THR A 29 -1.73 -4.46 -7.28
C THR A 29 -2.76 -3.66 -6.48
N THR A 30 -2.65 -2.33 -6.44
CA THR A 30 -3.58 -1.47 -5.67
C THR A 30 -4.89 -1.21 -6.41
N LEU A 31 -4.91 -1.22 -7.74
CA LEU A 31 -6.12 -0.92 -8.52
C LEU A 31 -6.94 -2.15 -8.88
N VAL A 32 -6.28 -3.27 -9.22
CA VAL A 32 -6.93 -4.47 -9.77
C VAL A 32 -7.33 -5.46 -8.67
N LYS A 33 -6.49 -5.66 -7.64
CA LYS A 33 -6.79 -6.62 -6.58
C LYS A 33 -7.76 -6.00 -5.56
N GLN A 34 -8.98 -6.53 -5.49
CA GLN A 34 -10.05 -6.02 -4.62
C GLN A 34 -9.64 -5.87 -3.15
N LYS A 35 -8.82 -6.80 -2.63
CA LYS A 35 -8.28 -6.76 -1.27
C LYS A 35 -7.50 -5.48 -0.99
N TRP A 36 -6.57 -5.13 -1.88
CA TRP A 36 -5.65 -4.02 -1.71
C TRP A 36 -6.24 -2.68 -2.12
N ARG A 37 -7.26 -2.68 -2.98
CA ARG A 37 -7.96 -1.46 -3.42
C ARG A 37 -8.57 -0.64 -2.28
N ARG A 38 -8.93 -1.28 -1.18
CA ARG A 38 -9.55 -0.63 -0.01
C ARG A 38 -8.58 -0.37 1.13
N ILE A 39 -7.28 -0.65 0.95
CA ILE A 39 -6.30 -0.54 2.06
C ILE A 39 -6.18 0.88 2.61
N LEU A 40 -6.19 1.89 1.74
CA LEU A 40 -6.16 3.30 2.14
C LEU A 40 -7.45 3.76 2.85
N GLY A 41 -8.53 2.98 2.72
CA GLY A 41 -9.80 3.21 3.43
C GLY A 41 -9.92 2.41 4.73
N HIS A 42 -8.91 1.64 5.13
CA HIS A 42 -8.92 0.88 6.38
C HIS A 42 -8.57 1.80 7.55
N ASP A 43 -9.26 1.65 8.69
CA ASP A 43 -9.11 2.52 9.87
C ASP A 43 -7.64 2.72 10.28
N VAL A 44 -6.86 1.63 10.30
CA VAL A 44 -5.42 1.67 10.63
C VAL A 44 -4.63 2.60 9.70
N TYR A 45 -4.89 2.55 8.38
CA TYR A 45 -4.20 3.42 7.43
C TYR A 45 -4.76 4.83 7.46
N GLN A 46 -6.06 5.02 7.72
CA GLN A 46 -6.62 6.36 7.88
C GLN A 46 -6.05 7.09 9.12
N GLU A 47 -5.75 6.36 10.18
CA GLU A 47 -5.18 6.91 11.42
C GLU A 47 -3.65 7.08 11.37
N ARG A 48 -2.93 6.21 10.66
CA ARG A 48 -1.46 6.12 10.73
C ARG A 48 -0.71 6.47 9.44
N LEU A 49 -1.40 6.67 8.31
CA LEU A 49 -0.74 7.02 7.06
C LEU A 49 -0.33 8.49 7.06
N GLU A 50 0.97 8.74 7.21
CA GLU A 50 1.53 10.09 7.20
C GLU A 50 1.80 10.62 5.78
N ALA A 51 2.17 9.74 4.85
CA ALA A 51 2.56 10.13 3.51
C ALA A 51 2.29 9.03 2.47
N LEU A 52 1.88 9.46 1.27
CA LEU A 52 1.80 8.62 0.07
C LEU A 52 2.79 9.15 -0.96
N VAL A 53 3.75 8.31 -1.35
CA VAL A 53 4.75 8.64 -2.38
C VAL A 53 4.40 7.89 -3.65
N ILE A 54 4.32 8.63 -4.76
CA ILE A 54 4.07 8.07 -6.08
C ILE A 54 5.37 8.13 -6.87
N ASP A 55 5.96 6.97 -7.11
CA ASP A 55 7.09 6.85 -8.01
C ASP A 55 6.63 7.03 -9.46
N GLU A 56 7.50 7.59 -10.29
CA GLU A 56 7.23 7.89 -11.70
C GLU A 56 5.91 8.63 -11.92
N ALA A 57 5.64 9.66 -11.11
CA ALA A 57 4.45 10.51 -11.23
C ALA A 57 4.29 11.15 -12.63
N HIS A 58 5.37 11.21 -13.42
CA HIS A 58 5.34 11.67 -14.80
C HIS A 58 4.59 10.71 -15.76
N CYS A 59 4.32 9.46 -15.36
CA CYS A 59 3.51 8.50 -16.12
C CYS A 59 2.01 8.86 -16.11
N PHE A 60 1.57 9.79 -15.26
CA PHE A 60 0.20 10.30 -15.29
C PHE A 60 0.07 11.39 -16.36
N GLN A 61 -0.88 11.20 -17.28
CA GLN A 61 -1.32 12.23 -18.24
C GLN A 61 -2.77 12.61 -17.94
N THR A 62 -3.07 13.91 -18.03
CA THR A 62 -4.38 14.50 -17.71
C THR A 62 -5.12 14.89 -18.97
#